data_AF-A0A8C0FXG6-F1
#
_entry.id   AF-A0A8C0FXG6-F1
#
_cell.length_a   1.000
_cell.length_b   1.000
_cell.length_c   1.000
_cell.angle_alpha   90.00
_cell.angle_beta   90.00
_cell.angle_gamma   90.00
#
_symmetry.space_group_name_H-M   'P 1'
#
loop_
_entity.id
_entity.type
_entity.pdbx_description
1 polymer ?
#
loop_
_entity_poly.entity_id
_entity_poly.type
_entity_poly.pdbx_seq_one_letter_code
_entity_poly.pdbx_strand_id
1 'polypeptide(L)'
;MEETGAIDFCALERELQAAVAADEKYQRENDAKFRAVHQKVASYEEFRDIVLASHLKPLEKKDKMRKKKNLLWNSYATQANGKQDREMELAQVRRKTPSGWDGLPETSADFYRYWRRCLKSGQEKCQFLFQLGGKGLGRIFQADVGFGLLGEFLVVLAEHACREDREAVLQILQSLCGTKRFGLNVALLSQVEKDSCRDLFAKLQSMSRNCGADGLPEGTAEAGTAALQEEENEAERETHLRGAGQRKEADDKLIKELVKCYLVS
;
A
#
# COMPACT_ATOMS: atom_id res chain seq x y z
N MET A 1 -71.51 -70.17 5.44
CA MET A 1 -70.63 -70.23 6.62
C MET A 1 -69.62 -69.13 6.43
N GLU A 2 -69.62 -68.18 7.37
CA GLU A 2 -68.82 -66.96 7.33
C GLU A 2 -67.34 -67.32 7.51
N GLU A 3 -66.53 -67.07 6.48
CA GLU A 3 -65.08 -67.17 6.61
C GLU A 3 -64.59 -65.98 7.43
N THR A 4 -64.20 -66.29 8.65
CA THR A 4 -63.66 -65.38 9.65
C THR A 4 -62.48 -64.56 9.09
N GLY A 5 -62.74 -63.29 8.79
CA GLY A 5 -62.08 -62.13 9.42
C GLY A 5 -60.62 -62.24 9.86
N ALA A 6 -59.74 -62.87 9.09
CA ALA A 6 -58.31 -62.85 9.35
C ALA A 6 -57.78 -61.46 8.98
N ILE A 7 -57.71 -60.57 9.96
CA ILE A 7 -57.13 -59.23 9.80
C ILE A 7 -55.66 -59.40 9.39
N ASP A 8 -55.30 -58.86 8.22
CA ASP A 8 -53.92 -58.81 7.77
C ASP A 8 -53.17 -57.70 8.53
N PHE A 9 -52.52 -58.09 9.63
CA PHE A 9 -51.74 -57.19 10.48
C PHE A 9 -50.61 -56.49 9.73
N CYS A 10 -50.02 -57.13 8.71
CA CYS A 10 -48.96 -56.52 7.90
C CYS A 10 -49.50 -55.45 6.95
N ALA A 11 -50.72 -55.63 6.41
CA ALA A 11 -51.39 -54.59 5.64
C ALA A 11 -51.77 -53.40 6.53
N LEU A 12 -52.33 -53.66 7.71
CA LEU A 12 -52.71 -52.62 8.66
C LEU A 12 -51.50 -51.83 9.18
N GLU A 13 -50.37 -52.51 9.45
CA GLU A 13 -49.14 -51.84 9.87
C GLU A 13 -48.59 -50.91 8.79
N ARG A 14 -48.60 -51.34 7.51
CA ARG A 14 -48.19 -50.49 6.39
C ARG A 14 -49.08 -49.26 6.22
N GLU A 15 -50.38 -49.44 6.37
CA GLU A 15 -51.34 -48.33 6.31
C GLU A 15 -51.11 -47.33 7.45
N LEU A 16 -50.90 -47.83 8.67
CA LEU A 16 -50.58 -47.00 9.83
C LEU A 16 -49.27 -46.23 9.61
N GLN A 17 -48.21 -46.89 9.15
CA GLN A 17 -46.93 -46.25 8.85
C GLN A 17 -47.07 -45.18 7.75
N ALA A 18 -47.87 -45.45 6.72
CA ALA A 18 -48.14 -44.48 5.65
C ALA A 18 -48.90 -43.25 6.17
N ALA A 19 -49.90 -43.45 7.04
CA ALA A 19 -50.66 -42.37 7.66
C ALA A 19 -49.75 -41.50 8.56
N VAL A 20 -48.93 -42.12 9.40
CA VAL A 20 -47.95 -41.41 10.26
C VAL A 20 -46.97 -40.60 9.41
N ALA A 21 -46.41 -41.19 8.34
CA ALA A 21 -45.49 -40.49 7.46
C ALA A 21 -46.15 -39.30 6.72
N ALA A 22 -47.44 -39.43 6.36
CA ALA A 22 -48.22 -38.35 5.75
C ALA A 22 -48.44 -37.19 6.73
N ASP A 23 -48.78 -37.49 7.98
CA ASP A 23 -48.95 -36.49 9.04
C ASP A 23 -47.63 -35.77 9.36
N GLU A 24 -46.53 -36.51 9.47
CA GLU A 24 -45.19 -35.93 9.65
C GLU A 24 -44.80 -35.01 8.48
N LYS A 25 -45.17 -35.39 7.25
CA LYS A 25 -44.96 -34.55 6.07
C LYS A 25 -45.77 -33.27 6.15
N TYR A 26 -47.05 -33.37 6.47
CA TYR A 26 -47.94 -32.22 6.64
C TYR A 26 -47.40 -31.25 7.71
N GLN A 27 -46.96 -31.78 8.85
CA GLN A 27 -46.38 -30.97 9.93
C GLN A 27 -45.11 -30.24 9.48
N ARG A 28 -44.20 -30.93 8.76
CA ARG A 28 -42.97 -30.32 8.22
C ARG A 28 -43.25 -29.19 7.22
N GLU A 29 -44.20 -29.41 6.31
CA GLU A 29 -44.59 -28.39 5.34
C GLU A 29 -45.26 -27.19 6.02
N ASN A 30 -46.10 -27.43 7.02
CA ASN A 30 -46.78 -26.37 7.77
C ASN A 30 -45.79 -25.53 8.59
N ASP A 31 -44.82 -26.17 9.24
CA ASP A 31 -43.73 -25.47 9.93
C ASP A 31 -42.92 -24.59 8.96
N ALA A 32 -42.60 -25.10 7.77
CA ALA A 32 -41.92 -24.33 6.73
C ALA A 32 -42.76 -23.14 6.24
N LYS A 33 -44.09 -23.31 6.08
CA LYS A 33 -45.01 -22.21 5.75
C LYS A 33 -44.98 -21.12 6.83
N PHE A 34 -45.11 -21.50 8.11
CA PHE A 34 -45.05 -20.54 9.22
C PHE A 34 -43.69 -19.83 9.28
N ARG A 35 -42.60 -20.56 9.07
CA ARG A 35 -41.24 -19.99 9.04
C ARG A 35 -41.08 -18.97 7.93
N ALA A 36 -41.53 -19.28 6.71
CA ALA A 36 -41.45 -18.36 5.57
C ALA A 36 -42.29 -17.09 5.80
N VAL A 37 -43.48 -17.22 6.41
CA VAL A 37 -44.31 -16.06 6.79
C VAL A 37 -43.60 -15.21 7.86
N HIS A 38 -43.04 -15.83 8.91
CA HIS A 38 -42.29 -15.11 9.94
C HIS A 38 -41.06 -14.39 9.39
N GLN A 39 -40.39 -14.97 8.39
CA GLN A 39 -39.24 -14.36 7.71
C GLN A 39 -39.62 -13.21 6.76
N LYS A 40 -40.91 -12.97 6.52
CA LYS A 40 -41.42 -11.91 5.62
C LYS A 40 -40.82 -12.00 4.21
N VAL A 41 -40.82 -13.22 3.66
CA VAL A 41 -40.39 -13.52 2.29
C VAL A 41 -41.11 -12.63 1.27
N ALA A 42 -40.35 -12.09 0.31
CA ALA A 42 -40.83 -11.02 -0.59
C ALA A 42 -41.65 -11.54 -1.79
N SER A 43 -41.44 -12.79 -2.21
CA SER A 43 -42.07 -13.39 -3.39
C SER A 43 -42.75 -14.73 -3.09
N TYR A 44 -43.79 -15.06 -3.85
CA TYR A 44 -44.44 -16.36 -3.74
C TYR A 44 -43.52 -17.51 -4.18
N GLU A 45 -42.61 -17.27 -5.13
CA GLU A 45 -41.65 -18.26 -5.59
C GLU A 45 -40.70 -18.67 -4.46
N GLU A 46 -40.15 -17.71 -3.73
CA GLU A 46 -39.29 -17.98 -2.56
C GLU A 46 -40.07 -18.69 -1.44
N PHE A 47 -41.33 -18.33 -1.21
CA PHE A 47 -42.20 -19.03 -0.27
C PHE A 47 -42.40 -20.50 -0.69
N ARG A 48 -42.70 -20.73 -1.97
CA ARG A 48 -42.89 -22.07 -2.54
C ARG A 48 -41.63 -22.91 -2.39
N ASP A 49 -40.48 -22.34 -2.69
CA ASP A 49 -39.19 -23.03 -2.61
C ASP A 49 -38.86 -23.45 -1.17
N ILE A 50 -39.12 -22.59 -0.18
CA ILE A 50 -38.94 -22.91 1.24
C ILE A 50 -39.84 -24.10 1.65
N VAL A 51 -41.10 -24.12 1.22
CA VAL A 51 -42.04 -25.21 1.56
C VAL A 51 -41.65 -26.52 0.87
N LEU A 52 -41.25 -26.46 -0.40
CA LEU A 52 -40.76 -27.63 -1.15
C LEU A 52 -39.49 -28.21 -0.51
N ALA A 53 -38.61 -27.35 0.00
CA ALA A 53 -37.38 -27.72 0.70
C ALA A 53 -37.57 -28.13 2.17
N SER A 54 -38.81 -28.23 2.68
CA SER A 54 -39.10 -28.57 4.09
C SER A 54 -38.58 -29.94 4.54
N HIS A 55 -38.33 -30.85 3.60
CA HIS A 55 -37.77 -32.17 3.87
C HIS A 55 -36.25 -32.16 4.08
N LEU A 56 -35.56 -31.05 3.79
CA LEU A 56 -34.12 -30.92 3.97
C LEU A 56 -33.78 -30.76 5.45
N LYS A 57 -32.86 -31.59 5.93
CA LYS A 57 -32.34 -31.51 7.30
C LYS A 57 -31.22 -30.46 7.38
N PRO A 58 -31.15 -29.66 8.46
CA PRO A 58 -29.99 -28.82 8.71
C PRO A 58 -28.71 -29.65 8.72
N LEU A 59 -27.66 -29.15 8.07
CA LEU A 59 -26.37 -29.84 7.99
C LEU A 59 -25.84 -30.15 9.40
N GLU A 60 -25.67 -31.43 9.71
CA GLU A 60 -25.12 -31.83 10.99
C GLU A 60 -23.60 -31.64 11.02
N LYS A 61 -23.01 -31.58 12.22
CA LYS A 61 -21.55 -31.41 12.38
C LYS A 61 -20.74 -32.52 11.70
N LYS A 62 -21.36 -33.70 11.52
CA LYS A 62 -20.80 -34.88 10.85
C LYS A 62 -20.89 -34.84 9.32
N ASP A 63 -21.83 -34.05 8.77
CA ASP A 63 -22.03 -33.88 7.32
C ASP A 63 -21.09 -32.84 6.71
N LYS A 64 -20.36 -32.10 7.56
CA LYS A 64 -19.28 -31.21 7.12
C LYS A 64 -18.21 -32.08 6.46
N MET A 65 -18.13 -32.05 5.14
CA MET A 65 -17.14 -32.79 4.35
C MET A 65 -15.77 -32.74 5.04
N ARG A 66 -15.20 -33.94 5.20
CA ARG A 66 -13.92 -34.21 5.85
C ARG A 66 -12.86 -33.16 5.50
N LYS A 67 -12.12 -32.76 6.54
CA LYS A 67 -11.13 -31.69 6.59
C LYS A 67 -11.78 -30.32 6.36
N LYS A 68 -12.14 -29.68 7.47
CA LYS A 68 -11.80 -28.27 7.63
C LYS A 68 -10.29 -28.15 7.37
N LYS A 69 -9.87 -28.09 6.10
CA LYS A 69 -8.77 -27.19 5.79
C LYS A 69 -9.29 -25.91 6.40
N ASN A 70 -8.66 -25.45 7.47
CA ASN A 70 -8.86 -24.10 7.94
C ASN A 70 -8.42 -23.24 6.75
N LEU A 71 -9.30 -23.08 5.77
CA LEU A 71 -9.28 -22.00 4.81
C LEU A 71 -9.67 -20.82 5.69
N LEU A 72 -8.69 -20.41 6.51
CA LEU A 72 -8.74 -19.15 7.19
C LEU A 72 -8.95 -18.18 6.05
N TRP A 73 -10.12 -17.56 6.07
CA TRP A 73 -10.43 -16.42 5.22
C TRP A 73 -9.35 -15.34 5.27
N ASN A 74 -8.48 -15.40 6.30
CA ASN A 74 -7.25 -14.67 6.40
C ASN A 74 -6.05 -15.61 6.68
N SER A 75 -5.32 -16.01 5.63
CA SER A 75 -4.07 -16.79 5.75
C SER A 75 -2.98 -16.06 6.55
N TYR A 76 -3.06 -14.73 6.68
CA TYR A 76 -2.11 -13.92 7.45
C TYR A 76 -2.40 -13.91 8.97
N ALA A 77 -3.60 -14.28 9.41
CA ALA A 77 -3.97 -14.23 10.83
C ALA A 77 -3.32 -15.36 11.66
N THR A 78 -3.02 -16.51 11.06
CA THR A 78 -2.37 -17.65 11.77
C THR A 78 -0.87 -17.47 12.00
N GLN A 79 -0.23 -16.46 11.42
CA GLN A 79 1.18 -16.17 11.67
C GLN A 79 1.45 -15.53 13.04
N ALA A 80 0.49 -15.58 13.97
CA ALA A 80 0.67 -15.11 15.34
C ALA A 80 1.71 -15.93 16.14
N ASN A 81 1.99 -17.19 15.73
CA ASN A 81 3.15 -17.95 16.22
C ASN A 81 4.45 -17.69 15.42
N GLY A 82 4.41 -16.77 14.46
CA GLY A 82 5.45 -16.52 13.46
C GLY A 82 6.61 -15.67 13.94
N LYS A 83 7.15 -15.87 15.15
CA LYS A 83 8.47 -15.27 15.46
C LYS A 83 9.55 -15.92 14.61
N GLN A 84 9.57 -17.25 14.51
CA GLN A 84 10.49 -18.00 13.66
C GLN A 84 10.21 -17.80 12.16
N ASP A 85 8.95 -17.83 11.71
CA ASP A 85 8.64 -17.59 10.28
C ASP A 85 8.93 -16.14 9.87
N ARG A 86 8.66 -15.15 10.72
CA ARG A 86 9.05 -13.75 10.42
C ARG A 86 10.55 -13.58 10.39
N GLU A 87 11.29 -14.20 11.31
CA GLU A 87 12.76 -14.13 11.34
C GLU A 87 13.40 -14.87 10.17
N MET A 88 12.83 -16.02 9.78
CA MET A 88 13.25 -16.79 8.61
C MET A 88 12.91 -16.06 7.30
N GLU A 89 11.75 -15.41 7.21
CA GLU A 89 11.35 -14.58 6.08
C GLU A 89 12.18 -13.28 6.00
N LEU A 90 12.46 -12.64 7.13
CA LEU A 90 13.37 -11.48 7.21
C LEU A 90 14.80 -11.88 6.81
N ALA A 91 15.25 -13.06 7.22
CA ALA A 91 16.53 -13.64 6.82
C ALA A 91 16.53 -14.03 5.33
N GLN A 92 15.42 -14.50 4.76
CA GLN A 92 15.30 -14.73 3.31
C GLN A 92 15.32 -13.43 2.52
N VAL A 93 14.63 -12.39 2.99
CA VAL A 93 14.65 -11.05 2.39
C VAL A 93 16.05 -10.45 2.46
N ARG A 94 16.74 -10.58 3.61
CA ARG A 94 18.15 -10.16 3.77
C ARG A 94 19.14 -11.01 2.97
N ARG A 95 18.86 -12.30 2.74
CA ARG A 95 19.68 -13.20 1.90
C ARG A 95 19.49 -12.97 0.40
N LYS A 96 18.30 -12.51 -0.01
CA LYS A 96 18.03 -12.06 -1.39
C LYS A 96 18.68 -10.72 -1.69
N THR A 97 19.01 -9.93 -0.67
CA THR A 97 19.98 -8.85 -0.80
C THR A 97 21.35 -9.50 -0.90
N PRO A 98 22.04 -9.46 -2.07
CA PRO A 98 23.47 -9.73 -2.08
C PRO A 98 24.13 -8.77 -1.07
N SER A 99 25.30 -9.09 -0.55
CA SER A 99 26.06 -8.16 0.28
C SER A 99 26.27 -6.83 -0.46
N GLY A 100 25.56 -5.78 -0.06
CA GLY A 100 25.45 -4.52 -0.81
C GLY A 100 24.03 -4.38 -1.38
N TRP A 101 23.45 -3.19 -1.33
CA TRP A 101 22.06 -2.90 -1.72
C TRP A 101 21.77 -3.07 -3.23
N ASP A 102 22.38 -4.08 -3.88
CA ASP A 102 22.41 -4.31 -5.33
C ASP A 102 21.14 -4.98 -5.88
N GLY A 103 20.21 -5.38 -4.99
CA GLY A 103 18.87 -5.81 -5.37
C GLY A 103 17.84 -4.75 -5.04
N LEU A 104 17.74 -3.70 -5.88
CA LEU A 104 16.69 -2.68 -5.73
C LEU A 104 15.29 -3.34 -5.79
N PRO A 105 14.31 -2.84 -5.02
CA PRO A 105 12.94 -3.35 -5.10
C PRO A 105 12.41 -3.20 -6.53
N GLU A 106 11.97 -4.30 -7.13
CA GLU A 106 11.40 -4.27 -8.48
C GLU A 106 9.90 -3.98 -8.44
N THR A 107 9.26 -4.29 -7.31
CA THR A 107 7.82 -4.11 -7.11
C THR A 107 7.49 -3.24 -5.89
N SER A 108 6.29 -2.64 -5.89
CA SER A 108 5.81 -1.82 -4.77
C SER A 108 5.66 -2.63 -3.49
N ALA A 109 5.29 -3.91 -3.61
CA ALA A 109 5.20 -4.82 -2.47
C ALA A 109 6.57 -5.04 -1.82
N ASP A 110 7.61 -5.28 -2.61
CA ASP A 110 8.97 -5.45 -2.08
C ASP A 110 9.44 -4.19 -1.37
N PHE A 111 9.21 -3.02 -1.97
CA PHE A 111 9.50 -1.73 -1.32
C PHE A 111 8.84 -1.63 0.05
N TYR A 112 7.52 -1.89 0.13
CA TYR A 112 6.78 -1.83 1.39
C TYR A 112 7.35 -2.78 2.45
N ARG A 113 7.82 -3.96 2.05
CA ARG A 113 8.45 -4.92 2.97
C ARG A 113 9.77 -4.38 3.51
N TYR A 114 10.65 -3.86 2.67
CA TYR A 114 11.91 -3.24 3.11
C TYR A 114 11.65 -2.02 4.00
N TRP A 115 10.72 -1.13 3.60
CA TRP A 115 10.35 0.09 4.32
C TRP A 115 9.83 -0.16 5.74
N ARG A 116 8.96 -1.16 5.92
CA ARG A 116 8.35 -1.45 7.22
C ARG A 116 9.19 -2.41 8.07
N ARG A 117 9.86 -3.38 7.47
CA ARG A 117 10.49 -4.50 8.21
C ARG A 117 12.00 -4.32 8.38
N CYS A 118 12.71 -3.83 7.38
CA CYS A 118 14.17 -3.80 7.37
C CYS A 118 14.74 -2.45 7.82
N LEU A 119 14.10 -1.35 7.42
CA LEU A 119 14.56 0.00 7.71
C LEU A 119 14.03 0.46 9.09
N LYS A 120 14.94 0.66 10.05
CA LYS A 120 14.59 1.01 11.44
C LYS A 120 14.95 2.45 11.78
N SER A 121 16.04 2.96 11.22
CA SER A 121 16.44 4.35 11.39
C SER A 121 15.88 5.24 10.26
N GLY A 122 15.56 6.50 10.58
CA GLY A 122 15.18 7.50 9.57
C GLY A 122 16.31 7.76 8.57
N GLN A 123 17.57 7.72 9.01
CA GLN A 123 18.74 7.90 8.14
C GLN A 123 18.88 6.76 7.12
N GLU A 124 18.64 5.51 7.54
CA GLU A 124 18.64 4.35 6.63
C GLU A 124 17.52 4.49 5.59
N LYS A 125 16.33 4.92 6.01
CA LYS A 125 15.19 5.18 5.10
C LYS A 125 15.53 6.25 4.06
N CYS A 126 16.20 7.32 4.49
CA CYS A 126 16.63 8.40 3.61
C CYS A 126 17.67 7.90 2.60
N GLN A 127 18.69 7.18 3.06
CA GLN A 127 19.71 6.59 2.18
C GLN A 127 19.10 5.61 1.16
N PHE A 128 18.11 4.83 1.58
CA PHE A 128 17.39 3.92 0.69
C PHE A 128 16.59 4.66 -0.40
N LEU A 129 15.95 5.78 -0.07
CA LEU A 129 15.27 6.63 -1.06
C LEU A 129 16.25 7.20 -2.08
N PHE A 130 17.45 7.62 -1.64
CA PHE A 130 18.47 8.13 -2.54
C PHE A 130 19.08 7.07 -3.45
N GLN A 131 19.33 5.86 -2.93
CA GLN A 131 19.82 4.74 -3.73
C GLN A 131 18.82 4.32 -4.82
N LEU A 132 17.53 4.31 -4.49
CA LEU A 132 16.48 4.01 -5.46
C LEU A 132 16.29 5.13 -6.49
N GLY A 133 16.47 6.37 -6.05
CA GLY A 133 16.38 7.57 -6.86
C GLY A 133 14.96 7.84 -7.39
N GLY A 134 14.77 9.01 -8.00
CA GLY A 134 13.46 9.41 -8.52
C GLY A 134 12.93 8.46 -9.60
N LYS A 135 13.79 8.03 -10.53
CA LYS A 135 13.40 7.14 -11.64
C LYS A 135 12.97 5.74 -11.15
N GLY A 136 13.64 5.19 -10.14
CA GLY A 136 13.27 3.91 -9.54
C GLY A 136 11.92 4.02 -8.83
N LEU A 137 11.75 5.07 -8.02
CA LEU A 137 10.52 5.34 -7.28
C LEU A 137 9.32 5.55 -8.22
N GLY A 138 9.50 6.30 -9.31
CA GLY A 138 8.48 6.50 -10.32
C GLY A 138 8.06 5.23 -11.05
N ARG A 139 8.99 4.29 -11.31
CA ARG A 139 8.66 2.98 -11.91
C ARG A 139 7.87 2.09 -10.94
N ILE A 140 8.29 2.03 -9.68
CA ILE A 140 7.66 1.19 -8.66
C ILE A 140 6.25 1.70 -8.30
N PHE A 141 6.10 3.01 -8.17
CA PHE A 141 4.88 3.67 -7.71
C PHE A 141 4.07 4.32 -8.83
N GLN A 142 4.28 3.90 -10.08
CA GLN A 142 3.56 4.46 -11.24
C GLN A 142 2.03 4.43 -11.06
N ALA A 143 1.51 3.36 -10.45
CA ALA A 143 0.08 3.20 -10.21
C ALA A 143 -0.42 3.97 -8.98
N ASP A 144 0.29 3.85 -7.85
CA ASP A 144 -0.02 4.51 -6.59
C ASP A 144 1.18 4.36 -5.63
N VAL A 145 1.48 5.42 -4.88
CA VAL A 145 2.47 5.39 -3.77
C VAL A 145 1.91 4.60 -2.59
N GLY A 146 0.59 4.60 -2.44
CA GLY A 146 -0.13 3.92 -1.38
C GLY A 146 -0.20 4.73 -0.08
N PHE A 147 -1.21 4.41 0.71
CA PHE A 147 -1.62 5.21 1.87
C PHE A 147 -0.50 5.40 2.90
N GLY A 148 -0.32 6.65 3.34
CA GLY A 148 0.62 7.06 4.40
C GLY A 148 2.10 7.05 4.02
N LEU A 149 2.47 6.42 2.91
CA LEU A 149 3.88 6.29 2.54
C LEU A 149 4.45 7.62 2.02
N LEU A 150 3.65 8.41 1.30
CA LEU A 150 4.05 9.74 0.84
C LEU A 150 4.41 10.68 2.00
N GLY A 151 3.60 10.71 3.06
CA GLY A 151 3.85 11.53 4.25
C GLY A 151 5.14 11.11 4.95
N GLU A 152 5.35 9.81 5.14
CA GLU A 152 6.59 9.27 5.72
C GLU A 152 7.84 9.66 4.88
N PHE A 153 7.74 9.65 3.55
CA PHE A 153 8.84 10.10 2.69
C PHE A 153 9.17 11.57 2.93
N LEU A 154 8.15 12.44 2.98
CA LEU A 154 8.34 13.88 3.18
C LEU A 154 8.98 14.19 4.53
N VAL A 155 8.54 13.51 5.59
CA VAL A 155 9.12 13.67 6.95
C VAL A 155 10.58 13.21 6.98
N VAL A 156 10.87 12.01 6.46
CA VAL A 156 12.24 11.47 6.43
C VAL A 156 13.18 12.36 5.62
N LEU A 157 12.72 12.88 4.49
CA LEU A 157 13.50 13.82 3.67
C LEU A 157 13.71 15.16 4.38
N ALA A 158 12.70 15.70 5.08
CA ALA A 158 12.85 16.95 5.84
C ALA A 158 13.92 16.83 6.93
N GLU A 159 13.88 15.73 7.69
CA GLU A 159 14.79 15.46 8.80
C GLU A 159 16.22 15.20 8.33
N HIS A 160 16.41 14.40 7.28
CA HIS A 160 17.72 13.84 6.92
C HIS A 160 18.34 14.36 5.62
N ALA A 161 17.68 15.22 4.84
CA ALA A 161 18.28 15.76 3.62
C ALA A 161 19.46 16.70 3.92
N CYS A 162 20.60 16.42 3.28
CA CYS A 162 21.80 17.27 3.28
C CYS A 162 21.86 18.15 2.02
N ARG A 163 22.83 19.07 1.97
CA ARG A 163 22.99 20.04 0.87
C ARG A 163 23.41 19.37 -0.44
N GLU A 164 24.20 18.31 -0.36
CA GLU A 164 24.63 17.53 -1.53
C GLU A 164 23.45 16.80 -2.21
N ASP A 165 22.42 16.43 -1.46
CA ASP A 165 21.31 15.61 -1.94
C ASP A 165 20.21 16.42 -2.63
N ARG A 166 20.35 17.75 -2.74
CA ARG A 166 19.31 18.65 -3.24
C ARG A 166 18.73 18.20 -4.59
N GLU A 167 19.58 17.89 -5.56
CA GLU A 167 19.13 17.46 -6.89
C GLU A 167 18.39 16.12 -6.82
N ALA A 168 18.85 15.19 -5.99
CA ALA A 168 18.21 13.88 -5.81
C ALA A 168 16.83 14.02 -5.15
N VAL A 169 16.70 14.88 -4.13
CA VAL A 169 15.40 15.19 -3.49
C VAL A 169 14.42 15.76 -4.51
N LEU A 170 14.84 16.72 -5.33
CA LEU A 170 13.98 17.32 -6.35
C LEU A 170 13.52 16.27 -7.39
N GLN A 171 14.42 15.39 -7.84
CA GLN A 171 14.06 14.30 -8.75
C GLN A 171 13.07 13.32 -8.13
N ILE A 172 13.22 13.00 -6.85
CA ILE A 172 12.29 12.14 -6.11
C ILE A 172 10.90 12.79 -6.02
N LEU A 173 10.83 14.05 -5.59
CA LEU A 173 9.57 14.81 -5.49
C LEU A 173 8.87 14.94 -6.85
N GLN A 174 9.62 15.22 -7.91
CA GLN A 174 9.07 15.28 -9.26
C GLN A 174 8.52 13.91 -9.72
N SER A 175 9.23 12.83 -9.42
CA SER A 175 8.80 11.48 -9.79
C SER A 175 7.54 11.04 -9.03
N LEU A 176 7.41 11.45 -7.77
CA LEU A 176 6.21 11.20 -6.96
C LEU A 176 5.00 12.00 -7.44
N CYS A 177 5.21 13.25 -7.87
CA CYS A 177 4.17 14.09 -8.47
C CYS A 177 3.60 13.48 -9.76
N GLY A 178 4.39 12.71 -10.50
CA GLY A 178 3.97 12.04 -11.74
C GLY A 178 3.10 10.79 -11.54
N THR A 179 2.80 10.39 -10.31
CA THR A 179 2.02 9.17 -10.03
C THR A 179 0.51 9.39 -10.25
N LYS A 180 -0.21 8.36 -10.73
CA LYS A 180 -1.62 8.50 -11.15
C LYS A 180 -2.57 8.96 -10.04
N ARG A 181 -2.29 8.62 -8.78
CA ARG A 181 -3.11 8.96 -7.61
C ARG A 181 -2.45 9.98 -6.69
N PHE A 182 -1.53 10.79 -7.21
CA PHE A 182 -0.79 11.76 -6.40
C PHE A 182 -1.73 12.72 -5.63
N GLY A 183 -2.74 13.28 -6.30
CA GLY A 183 -3.68 14.21 -5.66
C GLY A 183 -4.44 13.61 -4.46
N LEU A 184 -4.82 12.33 -4.54
CA LEU A 184 -5.43 11.62 -3.40
C LEU A 184 -4.43 11.43 -2.25
N ASN A 185 -3.18 11.08 -2.57
CA ASN A 185 -2.14 10.94 -1.55
C ASN A 185 -1.85 12.27 -0.84
N VAL A 186 -1.87 13.40 -1.56
CA VAL A 186 -1.70 14.74 -0.98
C VAL A 186 -2.90 15.14 -0.11
N ALA A 187 -4.12 14.84 -0.55
CA ALA A 187 -5.34 15.12 0.23
C ALA A 187 -5.39 14.34 1.55
N LEU A 188 -4.74 13.18 1.61
CA LEU A 188 -4.66 12.32 2.80
C LEU A 188 -3.49 12.65 3.73
N LEU A 189 -2.65 13.63 3.38
CA LEU A 189 -1.58 14.09 4.27
C LEU A 189 -2.16 14.78 5.51
N SER A 190 -1.65 14.39 6.67
CA SER A 190 -1.94 15.05 7.95
C SER A 190 -1.31 16.45 7.99
N GLN A 191 -1.79 17.30 8.90
CA GLN A 191 -1.25 18.65 9.07
C GLN A 191 0.25 18.62 9.41
N VAL A 192 0.68 17.69 10.27
CA VAL A 192 2.09 17.53 10.66
C VAL A 192 2.97 17.22 9.44
N GLU A 193 2.52 16.32 8.56
CA GLU A 193 3.26 15.97 7.34
C GLU A 193 3.27 17.13 6.33
N LYS A 194 2.18 17.89 6.23
CA LYS A 194 2.14 19.12 5.42
C LYS A 194 3.10 20.17 5.96
N ASP A 195 3.29 20.25 7.28
CA ASP A 195 4.23 21.17 7.91
C ASP A 195 5.68 20.75 7.62
N SER A 196 6.00 19.46 7.81
CA SER A 196 7.31 18.91 7.42
C SER A 196 7.63 19.10 5.93
N CYS A 197 6.60 19.02 5.07
CA CYS A 197 6.73 19.33 3.64
C CYS A 197 7.12 20.80 3.41
N ARG A 198 6.51 21.75 4.13
CA ARG A 198 6.88 23.17 4.05
C ARG A 198 8.31 23.41 4.54
N ASP A 199 8.70 22.76 5.63
CA ASP A 199 10.06 22.84 6.17
C ASP A 199 11.10 22.30 5.17
N LEU A 200 10.79 21.18 4.50
CA LEU A 200 11.63 20.62 3.45
C LEU A 200 11.82 21.60 2.29
N PHE A 201 10.74 22.19 1.76
CA PHE A 201 10.85 23.17 0.68
C PHE A 201 11.59 24.44 1.11
N ALA A 202 11.39 24.92 2.35
CA ALA A 202 12.15 26.04 2.90
C ALA A 202 13.65 25.73 2.98
N LYS A 203 14.00 24.51 3.42
CA LYS A 203 15.39 23.99 3.47
C LYS A 203 16.00 23.89 2.07
N LEU A 204 15.26 23.41 1.07
CA LEU A 204 15.74 23.35 -0.32
C LEU A 204 15.97 24.74 -0.92
N GLN A 205 15.12 25.72 -0.59
CA GLN A 205 15.29 27.12 -1.04
C GLN A 205 16.48 27.81 -0.38
N SER A 206 16.72 27.57 0.92
CA SER A 206 17.88 28.16 1.62
C SER A 206 19.22 27.60 1.10
N MET A 207 19.26 26.32 0.73
CA MET A 207 20.42 25.68 0.10
C MET A 207 20.80 26.32 -1.26
N SER A 208 19.82 26.86 -2.00
CA SER A 208 20.02 27.56 -3.28
C SER A 208 20.76 28.88 -3.13
N ARG A 209 20.47 29.61 -2.04
CA ARG A 209 20.99 30.97 -1.81
C ARG A 209 22.47 30.99 -1.45
N ASN A 210 22.98 29.99 -0.72
CA ASN A 210 24.34 30.03 -0.17
C ASN A 210 25.43 29.53 -1.14
N CYS A 211 25.14 29.28 -2.42
CA CYS A 211 26.11 28.72 -3.37
C CYS A 211 26.91 29.82 -4.11
N GLY A 212 27.14 30.98 -3.49
CA GLY A 212 27.75 32.13 -4.16
C GLY A 212 28.57 33.06 -3.29
N ALA A 213 28.96 32.66 -2.06
CA ALA A 213 29.62 33.56 -1.13
C ALA A 213 30.77 32.93 -0.32
N ASP A 214 31.42 31.87 -0.82
CA ASP A 214 32.71 31.41 -0.27
C ASP A 214 33.73 31.36 -1.40
N GLY A 215 34.36 32.49 -1.63
CA GLY A 215 35.35 32.69 -2.68
C GLY A 215 36.11 33.99 -2.48
N LEU A 216 36.63 34.20 -1.26
CA LEU A 216 37.67 35.21 -1.05
C LEU A 216 38.65 34.70 0.02
N PRO A 217 39.73 34.00 -0.37
CA PRO A 217 40.92 33.95 0.45
C PRO A 217 41.57 35.33 0.42
N GLU A 218 41.67 35.92 1.61
CA GLU A 218 42.45 37.10 1.93
C GLU A 218 43.90 36.91 1.45
N GLY A 219 44.25 37.58 0.37
CA GLY A 219 45.58 37.53 -0.23
C GLY A 219 46.56 38.41 0.54
N THR A 220 47.52 37.78 1.22
CA THR A 220 48.85 38.35 1.39
C THR A 220 49.48 38.55 0.03
N ALA A 221 49.82 39.80 -0.27
CA ALA A 221 50.63 40.21 -1.41
C ALA A 221 51.93 39.39 -1.49
N GLU A 222 52.31 38.95 -2.69
CA GLU A 222 53.63 39.22 -3.28
C GLU A 222 53.58 39.01 -4.81
N ALA A 223 54.46 39.77 -5.46
CA ALA A 223 54.58 40.08 -6.89
C ALA A 223 54.82 38.90 -7.85
N GLY A 224 54.47 39.13 -9.12
CA GLY A 224 55.29 38.62 -10.24
C GLY A 224 54.55 38.14 -11.48
N THR A 225 54.49 39.00 -12.50
CA THR A 225 54.56 38.68 -13.94
C THR A 225 53.59 37.64 -14.54
N ALA A 226 52.57 38.11 -15.27
CA ALA A 226 52.14 37.56 -16.58
C ALA A 226 50.93 38.34 -17.12
N ALA A 227 51.17 39.51 -17.70
CA ALA A 227 50.23 40.09 -18.65
C ALA A 227 50.27 39.25 -19.94
N LEU A 228 49.10 39.05 -20.56
CA LEU A 228 48.80 38.19 -21.74
C LEU A 228 48.18 36.81 -21.41
N GLN A 229 47.08 36.76 -20.64
CA GLN A 229 46.13 35.64 -20.62
C GLN A 229 44.81 35.97 -19.88
N GLU A 230 44.33 37.22 -19.98
CA GLU A 230 43.17 37.68 -19.17
C GLU A 230 41.83 37.72 -19.94
N GLU A 231 41.80 37.79 -21.28
CA GLU A 231 40.51 37.91 -22.00
C GLU A 231 39.79 36.58 -22.32
N GLU A 232 40.49 35.44 -22.47
CA GLU A 232 39.82 34.14 -22.70
C GLU A 232 39.20 33.56 -21.42
N ASN A 233 39.75 33.88 -20.24
CA ASN A 233 39.24 33.40 -18.96
C ASN A 233 37.99 34.15 -18.48
N GLU A 234 37.78 35.40 -18.90
CA GLU A 234 36.59 36.17 -18.51
C GLU A 234 35.34 35.73 -19.27
N ALA A 235 35.45 35.44 -20.57
CA ALA A 235 34.32 34.94 -21.36
C ALA A 235 33.86 33.54 -20.91
N GLU A 236 34.80 32.66 -20.52
CA GLU A 236 34.48 31.34 -19.96
C GLU A 236 33.86 31.47 -18.55
N ARG A 237 34.34 32.41 -17.72
CA ARG A 237 33.73 32.69 -16.41
C ARG A 237 32.34 33.27 -16.55
N GLU A 238 32.12 34.23 -17.45
CA GLU A 238 30.80 34.82 -17.70
C GLU A 238 29.80 33.81 -18.28
N THR A 239 30.21 32.95 -19.21
CA THR A 239 29.34 31.88 -19.73
C THR A 239 29.01 30.84 -18.66
N HIS A 240 29.95 30.50 -17.77
CA HIS A 240 29.72 29.61 -16.63
C HIS A 240 28.82 30.24 -15.55
N LEU A 241 28.99 31.54 -15.26
CA LEU A 241 28.14 32.33 -14.36
C LEU A 241 26.71 32.49 -14.92
N ARG A 242 26.57 32.71 -16.23
CA ARG A 242 25.27 32.82 -16.91
C ARG A 242 24.54 31.48 -16.97
N GLY A 243 25.25 30.39 -17.22
CA GLY A 243 24.71 29.03 -17.14
C GLY A 243 24.29 28.63 -15.72
N ALA A 244 25.08 29.00 -14.70
CA ALA A 244 24.73 28.79 -13.29
C ALA A 244 23.52 29.63 -12.85
N GLY A 245 23.40 30.86 -13.35
CA GLY A 245 22.23 31.72 -13.14
C GLY A 245 20.95 31.15 -13.74
N GLN A 246 21.01 30.67 -14.99
CA GLN A 246 19.87 30.03 -15.67
C GLN A 246 19.44 28.72 -14.99
N ARG A 247 20.40 27.91 -14.52
CA ARG A 247 20.11 26.67 -13.79
C ARG A 247 19.44 26.93 -12.44
N LYS A 248 19.91 27.94 -11.69
CA LYS A 248 19.23 28.41 -10.46
C LYS A 248 17.80 28.88 -10.72
N GLU A 249 17.58 29.64 -11.79
CA GLU A 249 16.23 30.14 -12.13
C GLU A 249 15.27 29.00 -12.52
N ALA A 250 15.75 27.99 -13.24
CA ALA A 250 14.98 26.80 -13.59
C ALA A 250 14.62 25.97 -12.35
N ASP A 251 15.57 25.78 -11.43
CA ASP A 251 15.34 25.07 -10.18
C ASP A 251 14.34 25.79 -9.27
N ASP A 252 14.42 27.12 -9.21
CA ASP A 252 13.48 27.92 -8.41
C ASP A 252 12.06 27.90 -9.00
N LYS A 253 11.92 27.86 -10.34
CA LYS A 253 10.63 27.63 -11.02
C LYS A 253 10.09 26.24 -10.72
N LEU A 254 10.94 25.22 -10.79
CA LEU A 254 10.58 23.84 -10.48
C LEU A 254 10.14 23.68 -9.02
N ILE A 255 10.84 24.30 -8.08
CA ILE A 255 10.45 24.29 -6.66
C ILE A 255 9.07 24.93 -6.49
N LYS A 256 8.78 26.06 -7.14
CA LYS A 256 7.45 26.70 -7.07
C LYS A 256 6.34 25.80 -7.61
N GLU A 257 6.59 25.10 -8.73
CA GLU A 257 5.65 24.12 -9.27
C GLU A 257 5.42 22.95 -8.31
N LEU A 258 6.49 22.38 -7.74
CA LEU A 258 6.36 21.31 -6.75
C LEU A 258 5.62 21.76 -5.50
N VAL A 259 5.93 22.94 -4.97
CA VAL A 259 5.21 23.53 -3.82
C VAL A 259 3.71 23.61 -4.13
N LYS A 260 3.34 24.03 -5.35
CA LYS A 260 1.94 24.06 -5.79
C LYS A 260 1.32 22.66 -5.77
N CYS A 261 2.02 21.65 -6.28
CA CYS A 261 1.51 20.27 -6.32
C CYS A 261 1.31 19.66 -4.93
N TYR A 262 2.18 19.96 -3.97
CA TYR A 262 2.17 19.34 -2.64
C TYR A 262 1.35 20.12 -1.59
N LEU A 263 1.17 21.44 -1.76
CA LEU A 263 0.48 22.29 -0.78
C LEU A 263 -0.86 22.85 -1.26
N VAL A 264 -1.21 22.72 -2.55
CA VAL A 264 -2.53 23.12 -3.05
C VAL A 264 -3.49 21.93 -2.97
N SER A 265 -4.01 21.70 -1.77
CA SER A 265 -5.29 21.05 -1.49
C SER A 265 -5.78 21.46 -0.11
#